data_AF-A0A7W7RHA0-F1
#
_entry.id   AF-A0A7W7RHA0-F1
#
_cell.length_a   1.000
_cell.length_b   1.000
_cell.length_c   1.000
_cell.angle_alpha   90.00
_cell.angle_beta   90.00
_cell.angle_gamma   90.00
#
_symmetry.space_group_name_H-M   'P 1'
#
loop_
_entity.id
_entity.type
_entity.pdbx_description
1 polymer ?
#
loop_
_entity_poly.entity_id
_entity_poly.type
_entity_poly.pdbx_seq_one_letter_code
_entity_poly.pdbx_strand_id
1 'polypeptide(L)' 'MARPATGQTPVHSVRVPAHIWDRAKERAEAEGKSVSEVVTALLQRYGSKQHAESRGEAKN' A
#
# COMPACT_ATOMS: atom_id res chain seq x y z
N MET A 1 3.21 1.75 -15.87
CA MET A 1 4.33 1.83 -14.89
C MET A 1 5.62 1.50 -15.65
N ALA A 2 6.60 2.39 -15.66
CA ALA A 2 7.90 2.12 -16.28
C ALA A 2 8.62 1.02 -15.49
N ARG A 3 8.97 -0.08 -16.14
CA ARG A 3 9.63 -1.24 -15.50
C ARG A 3 11.08 -0.87 -15.16
N PRO A 4 11.58 -1.18 -13.95
CA PRO A 4 12.99 -0.94 -13.60
C PRO A 4 13.93 -1.71 -14.53
N ALA A 5 15.14 -1.18 -14.76
CA ALA A 5 16.11 -1.68 -15.73
C ALA A 5 16.56 -3.15 -15.52
N THR A 6 16.37 -3.70 -14.32
CA THR A 6 16.66 -5.10 -13.97
C THR A 6 15.41 -6.00 -14.02
N GLY A 7 14.22 -5.44 -14.25
CA GLY A 7 12.94 -6.15 -14.19
C GLY A 7 12.47 -6.53 -12.78
N GLN A 8 13.30 -6.34 -11.74
CA GLN A 8 12.99 -6.71 -10.37
C GLN A 8 12.56 -5.49 -9.54
N THR A 9 11.47 -5.66 -8.79
CA THR A 9 11.02 -4.64 -7.83
C THR A 9 11.91 -4.70 -6.60
N PRO A 10 12.47 -3.55 -6.11
CA PRO A 10 13.25 -3.54 -4.88
C PRO A 10 12.49 -4.12 -3.70
N VAL A 11 13.15 -4.97 -2.91
CA VAL A 11 12.56 -5.55 -1.70
C VAL A 11 12.63 -4.53 -0.57
N HIS A 12 11.48 -4.18 0.00
CA HIS A 12 11.38 -3.38 1.21
C HIS A 12 10.94 -4.26 2.38
N SER A 13 11.62 -4.15 3.51
CA SER A 13 11.26 -4.87 4.75
C SER A 13 10.66 -3.91 5.76
N VAL A 14 9.52 -4.28 6.36
CA VAL A 14 8.84 -3.52 7.41
C VAL A 14 8.72 -4.39 8.65
N ARG A 15 8.94 -3.82 9.84
CA ARG A 15 8.71 -4.51 11.11
C ARG A 15 7.25 -4.35 11.50
N VAL A 16 6.53 -5.46 11.59
CA VAL A 16 5.11 -5.51 11.94
C VAL A 16 4.93 -6.48 13.11
N PRO A 17 4.15 -6.12 14.16
CA PRO A 17 3.81 -7.05 15.23
C PRO A 17 3.13 -8.32 14.68
N ALA A 18 3.50 -9.49 15.22
CA ALA A 18 3.03 -10.79 14.72
C ALA A 18 1.50 -10.87 14.64
N HIS A 19 0.79 -10.47 15.69
CA HIS A 19 -0.67 -10.51 15.73
C HIS A 19 -1.36 -9.67 14.63
N ILE A 20 -0.72 -8.59 14.16
CA ILE A 20 -1.24 -7.78 13.06
C ILE A 20 -0.97 -8.49 11.73
N TRP A 21 0.25 -9.04 11.57
CA TRP A 21 0.64 -9.78 10.39
C TRP A 21 -0.25 -11.01 10.17
N ASP A 22 -0.46 -11.82 11.21
CA ASP A 22 -1.23 -13.05 11.12
C ASP A 22 -2.69 -12.78 10.73
N ARG A 23 -3.31 -11.76 11.33
CA ARG A 23 -4.67 -11.34 10.94
C ARG A 23 -4.75 -10.84 9.50
N ALA A 24 -3.76 -10.05 9.07
CA ALA A 24 -3.72 -9.57 7.69
C ALA A 24 -3.53 -10.71 6.69
N LYS A 25 -2.69 -11.69 7.04
CA LYS A 25 -2.43 -12.89 6.25
C LYS A 25 -3.67 -13.76 6.13
N GLU A 26 -4.31 -14.11 7.24
CA GLU A 26 -5.53 -14.94 7.25
C GLU A 26 -6.64 -14.34 6.37
N ARG A 27 -6.84 -13.02 6.49
CA ARG A 27 -7.80 -12.30 5.64
C ARG A 27 -7.40 -12.30 4.17
N ALA A 28 -6.12 -12.09 3.86
CA ALA A 28 -5.66 -12.10 2.48
C ALA A 28 -5.85 -13.49 1.83
N GLU A 29 -5.54 -14.55 2.57
CA GLU A 29 -5.75 -15.94 2.15
C GLU A 29 -7.24 -16.23 1.90
N ALA A 30 -8.14 -15.78 2.80
CA ALA A 30 -9.59 -15.90 2.61
C ALA A 30 -10.11 -15.13 1.38
N GLU A 31 -9.45 -14.02 1.02
CA GLU A 31 -9.78 -13.21 -0.16
C GLU A 31 -9.06 -13.69 -1.44
N GLY A 32 -8.25 -14.76 -1.38
CA GLY A 32 -7.47 -15.27 -2.51
C GLY A 32 -6.35 -14.33 -2.98
N LYS A 33 -5.86 -13.47 -2.09
CA LYS A 33 -4.83 -12.45 -2.36
C LYS A 33 -3.55 -12.76 -1.62
N SER A 34 -2.44 -12.26 -2.14
CA SER A 34 -1.18 -12.22 -1.38
C SER A 34 -1.13 -11.03 -0.42
N VAL A 35 -0.39 -11.18 0.69
CA VAL A 35 -0.12 -10.07 1.62
C VAL A 35 0.59 -8.91 0.91
N SER A 36 1.44 -9.21 -0.07
CA SER A 36 2.14 -8.21 -0.88
C SER A 36 1.18 -7.32 -1.69
N GLU A 37 0.12 -7.89 -2.27
CA GLU A 37 -0.91 -7.12 -2.98
C GLU A 37 -1.68 -6.20 -2.02
N VAL A 38 -2.03 -6.72 -0.84
CA VAL A 38 -2.71 -5.94 0.20
C VAL A 38 -1.84 -4.76 0.67
N VAL A 39 -0.57 -5.01 0.98
CA VAL A 39 0.39 -3.97 1.39
C VAL A 39 0.55 -2.93 0.29
N THR A 40 0.70 -3.36 -0.96
CA THR A 40 0.84 -2.45 -2.12
C THR A 40 -0.39 -1.54 -2.26
N ALA A 41 -1.60 -2.09 -2.18
CA ALA A 41 -2.83 -1.30 -2.28
C ALA A 41 -2.98 -0.29 -1.13
N LEU A 42 -2.63 -0.69 0.10
CA LEU A 42 -2.65 0.20 1.25
C LEU A 42 -1.62 1.32 1.14
N LEU A 43 -0.40 1.03 0.71
CA LEU A 43 0.65 2.02 0.50
C LEU A 43 0.28 3.01 -0.63
N GLN A 44 -0.30 2.53 -1.73
CA GLN A 44 -0.82 3.40 -2.79
C GLN A 44 -1.90 4.33 -2.26
N ARG A 45 -2.88 3.82 -1.51
CA ARG A 45 -3.94 4.63 -0.89
C ARG A 45 -3.39 5.66 0.09
N TYR A 46 -2.40 5.27 0.89
CA TYR A 46 -1.75 6.14 1.87
C TYR A 46 -0.97 7.27 1.17
N GLY A 47 -0.19 6.94 0.13
CA GLY A 47 0.56 7.93 -0.66
C GLY A 47 -0.32 8.86 -1.50
N SER A 48 -1.50 8.40 -1.90
CA SER A 48 -2.45 9.21 -2.70
C SER A 48 -3.18 10.27 -1.87
N LYS A 49 -3.10 10.23 -0.54
CA LYS A 49 -3.81 11.13 0.38
C LYS A 49 -3.13 12.50 0.58
N GLN A 50 -2.35 12.98 -0.39
CA GLN A 50 -1.70 14.30 -0.33
C GLN A 50 -1.89 15.16 -1.59
N HIS A 51 -3.12 15.26 -2.13
CA HIS A 51 -3.46 16.34 -3.08
C HIS A 51 -4.96 16.74 -3.12
N ALA A 52 -5.71 16.49 -2.05
CA ALA A 52 -7.12 16.87 -1.94
C ALA A 52 -7.39 17.86 -0.79
N GLU A 53 -6.37 18.57 -0.28
CA GLU A 53 -6.50 19.62 0.74
C GLU A 53 -5.92 20.98 0.25
N SER A 54 -6.01 21.27 -1.05
CA SER A 54 -5.63 22.60 -1.60
C SER A 54 -6.50 23.05 -2.79
N ARG A 55 -7.73 22.53 -2.91
CA ARG A 55 -8.73 22.99 -3.89
C ARG A 55 -10.04 23.32 -3.18
N GLY A 56 -9.98 24.32 -2.30
CA GLY A 56 -11.15 24.68 -1.49
C GLY A 56 -10.97 25.93 -0.63
N GLU A 57 -10.08 26.87 -0.97
CA GLU A 57 -10.15 28.22 -0.39
C GLU A 57 -9.71 29.25 -1.43
N ALA A 58 -10.65 29.58 -2.31
CA ALA A 58 -10.61 30.80 -3.08
C ALA A 58 -12.03 31.39 -3.12
N LYS A 59 -12.18 32.47 -2.34
CA LYS A 59 -13.17 33.55 -2.46
C LYS A 59 -14.59 33.29 -1.92
N ASN A 60 -14.87 33.92 -0.77
CA ASN A 60 -15.96 34.90 -0.70
C ASN A 60 -15.50 36.11 0.13
#